data_AF-A0A7K3H644-F1
#
_entry.id   AF-A0A7K3H644-F1
#
_cell.length_a   1.000
_cell.length_b   1.000
_cell.length_c   1.000
_cell.angle_alpha   90.00
_cell.angle_beta   90.00
_cell.angle_gamma   90.00
#
_symmetry.space_group_name_H-M   'P 1'
#
loop_
_entity.id
_entity.type
_entity.pdbx_description
1 polymer ?
#
loop_
_entity_poly.entity_id
_entity_poly.type
_entity_poly.pdbx_seq_one_letter_code
_entity_poly.pdbx_strand_id
1 'polypeptide(L)'
;SVRPGTGGADGADRLPPLVRAGALTELARRGLLTDDGGVVTPDLDARTDDPALDDLLELITESPPHGWRDWVTRHAGTTLDAVQAGLAGEGALRVVSRRWLGLLPPRDYALVDGE
;
A
#
# COMPACT_ATOMS: atom_id res chain seq x y z
N SER A 1 13.16 5.66 -20.16
CA SER A 1 13.47 6.85 -19.36
C SER A 1 12.26 7.31 -18.58
N VAL A 2 12.12 6.86 -17.33
CA VAL A 2 11.25 7.54 -16.36
C VAL A 2 11.98 8.84 -15.99
N ARG A 3 11.37 9.98 -16.29
CA ARG A 3 11.90 11.26 -15.84
C ARG A 3 11.60 11.41 -14.35
N PRO A 4 12.56 11.86 -13.51
CA PRO A 4 12.24 12.26 -12.16
C PRO A 4 11.45 13.56 -12.25
N GLY A 5 10.13 13.45 -12.37
CA GLY A 5 9.25 14.57 -12.10
C GLY A 5 9.42 14.91 -10.63
N THR A 6 9.68 16.17 -10.33
CA THR A 6 9.44 16.72 -9.00
C THR A 6 7.99 16.42 -8.66
N GLY A 7 7.75 15.33 -7.94
CA GLY A 7 6.45 15.02 -7.36
C GLY A 7 6.14 16.12 -6.37
N GLY A 8 5.44 17.16 -6.81
CA GLY A 8 4.83 18.13 -5.91
C GLY A 8 3.91 17.41 -4.93
N ALA A 9 3.62 18.04 -3.81
CA ALA A 9 2.78 17.50 -2.73
C ALA A 9 1.50 16.82 -3.26
N ASP A 10 0.90 17.33 -4.33
CA ASP A 10 -0.28 16.76 -5.00
C ASP A 10 -0.11 15.32 -5.51
N GLY A 11 1.10 14.94 -5.94
CA GLY A 11 1.41 13.57 -6.36
C GLY A 11 1.60 12.64 -5.16
N ALA A 12 2.24 13.13 -4.10
CA ALA A 12 2.43 12.39 -2.85
C ALA A 12 1.09 12.09 -2.17
N ASP A 13 0.16 13.05 -2.17
CA ASP A 13 -1.16 12.87 -1.56
C ASP A 13 -2.05 11.86 -2.30
N ARG A 14 -1.78 11.63 -3.60
CA ARG A 14 -2.50 10.64 -4.42
C ARG A 14 -1.88 9.24 -4.38
N LEU A 15 -0.63 9.10 -3.92
CA LEU A 15 0.06 7.80 -3.89
C LEU A 15 -0.65 6.78 -2.98
N PRO A 16 -1.03 7.10 -1.72
CA PRO A 16 -1.66 6.13 -0.85
C PRO A 16 -2.92 5.46 -1.45
N PRO A 17 -3.93 6.19 -1.94
CA PRO A 17 -5.12 5.55 -2.51
C PRO A 17 -4.83 4.79 -3.81
N LEU A 18 -3.84 5.20 -4.61
CA LEU A 18 -3.44 4.47 -5.82
C LEU A 18 -2.77 3.14 -5.48
N VAL A 19 -1.84 3.14 -4.52
CA VAL A 19 -1.18 1.90 -4.05
C VAL A 19 -2.20 0.97 -3.41
N ARG A 20 -3.12 1.51 -2.59
CA ARG A 20 -4.23 0.76 -2.01
C ARG A 20 -5.11 0.12 -3.08
N ALA A 21 -5.49 0.86 -4.12
CA ALA A 21 -6.27 0.33 -5.23
C ALA A 21 -5.53 -0.77 -6.01
N GLY A 22 -4.22 -0.62 -6.21
CA GLY A 22 -3.37 -1.65 -6.82
C GLY A 22 -3.35 -2.95 -6.00
N ALA A 23 -3.17 -2.85 -4.69
CA ALA A 23 -3.17 -4.00 -3.78
C ALA A 23 -4.54 -4.71 -3.77
N LEU A 24 -5.64 -3.96 -3.68
CA LEU A 24 -7.01 -4.51 -3.76
C LEU A 24 -7.26 -5.21 -5.10
N THR A 25 -6.78 -4.62 -6.20
CA THR A 25 -6.88 -5.21 -7.55
C THR A 25 -6.13 -6.53 -7.62
N GLU A 26 -4.92 -6.59 -7.05
CA GLU A 26 -4.12 -7.81 -7.06
C GLU A 26 -4.76 -8.93 -6.22
N LEU A 27 -5.30 -8.61 -5.04
CA LEU A 27 -6.05 -9.56 -4.22
C LEU A 27 -7.30 -10.09 -4.95
N ALA A 28 -8.07 -9.20 -5.59
CA ALA A 28 -9.24 -9.60 -6.37
C ALA A 28 -8.86 -10.47 -7.59
N ARG A 29 -7.77 -10.14 -8.28
CA ARG A 29 -7.25 -10.92 -9.41
C ARG A 29 -6.80 -12.33 -8.99
N ARG A 30 -6.30 -12.47 -7.76
CA ARG A 30 -5.95 -13.76 -7.15
C ARG A 30 -7.17 -14.53 -6.62
N GLY A 31 -8.37 -13.93 -6.63
CA GLY A 31 -9.59 -14.53 -6.11
C GLY A 31 -9.73 -14.48 -4.59
N LEU A 32 -8.87 -13.71 -3.91
CA LEU A 32 -8.85 -13.61 -2.44
C LEU A 32 -9.83 -12.56 -1.91
N LEU A 33 -10.32 -11.68 -2.80
CA LEU A 33 -11.42 -10.77 -2.55
C LEU A 33 -12.48 -10.98 -3.61
N THR A 34 -13.74 -11.00 -3.20
CA THR A 34 -14.91 -11.05 -4.07
C THR A 34 -15.81 -9.85 -3.84
N ASP A 35 -16.64 -9.54 -4.84
CA ASP A 35 -17.72 -8.56 -4.69
C ASP A 35 -19.01 -9.30 -4.30
N ASP A 36 -19.55 -8.96 -3.14
CA ASP A 36 -20.90 -9.36 -2.73
C ASP A 36 -21.78 -8.12 -2.62
N GLY A 37 -22.55 -7.84 -3.68
CA GLY A 37 -23.48 -6.70 -3.69
C GLY A 37 -22.79 -5.33 -3.53
N GLY A 38 -21.57 -5.17 -4.05
CA GLY A 38 -20.79 -3.93 -3.90
C GLY A 38 -19.92 -3.87 -2.64
N VAL A 39 -19.95 -4.92 -1.81
CA VAL A 39 -19.14 -5.06 -0.60
C VAL A 39 -17.94 -5.96 -0.90
N VAL A 40 -16.78 -5.58 -0.38
CA VAL A 40 -15.56 -6.40 -0.47
C VAL A 40 -15.67 -7.53 0.54
N THR A 41 -15.63 -8.77 0.05
CA THR A 41 -15.72 -9.99 0.87
C THR A 41 -14.42 -10.78 0.76
N PRO A 42 -13.67 -10.97 1.85
CA PRO A 42 -12.43 -11.72 1.85
C PRO A 42 -12.68 -13.24 1.85
N ASP A 43 -11.77 -13.97 1.21
CA ASP A 43 -11.58 -15.39 1.48
C ASP A 43 -10.86 -15.56 2.82
N LEU A 44 -11.53 -16.20 3.78
CA LEU A 44 -11.05 -16.31 5.17
C LEU A 44 -9.89 -17.30 5.34
N ASP A 45 -9.70 -18.21 4.38
CA ASP A 45 -8.63 -19.21 4.42
C ASP A 45 -7.40 -18.79 3.58
N ALA A 46 -7.49 -17.64 2.91
CA ALA A 46 -6.45 -17.16 2.01
C ALA A 46 -5.22 -16.62 2.76
N ARG A 47 -4.05 -16.99 2.25
CA ARG A 47 -2.77 -16.35 2.58
C ARG A 47 -2.09 -15.97 1.28
N THR A 48 -1.34 -14.89 1.32
CA THR A 48 -0.41 -14.52 0.25
C THR A 48 1.01 -14.80 0.73
N ASP A 49 1.96 -14.85 -0.20
CA ASP A 49 3.40 -14.83 0.14
C ASP A 49 3.95 -13.38 0.10
N ASP A 50 3.07 -12.38 0.24
CA ASP A 50 3.39 -10.95 0.19
C ASP A 50 2.89 -10.26 1.47
N PRO A 51 3.80 -9.87 2.39
CA PRO A 51 3.41 -9.29 3.68
C PRO A 51 2.48 -8.07 3.56
N ALA A 52 2.63 -7.24 2.53
CA ALA A 52 1.78 -6.06 2.38
C ALA A 52 0.36 -6.42 1.95
N LEU A 53 0.20 -7.52 1.20
CA LEU A 53 -1.11 -8.06 0.83
C LEU A 53 -1.74 -8.82 2.00
N ASP A 54 -0.95 -9.56 2.79
CA ASP A 54 -1.41 -10.23 4.00
C ASP A 54 -1.93 -9.25 5.06
N ASP A 55 -1.19 -8.19 5.35
CA ASP A 55 -1.61 -7.14 6.30
C ASP A 55 -2.92 -6.47 5.84
N LEU A 56 -3.09 -6.27 4.53
CA LEU A 56 -4.32 -5.72 3.96
C LEU A 56 -5.49 -6.71 4.09
N LEU A 57 -5.26 -7.99 3.82
CA LEU A 57 -6.27 -9.03 3.91
C LEU A 57 -6.73 -9.25 5.36
N GLU A 58 -5.80 -9.20 6.31
CA GLU A 58 -6.09 -9.22 7.75
C GLU A 58 -6.94 -8.01 8.14
N LEU A 59 -6.54 -6.79 7.76
CA LEU A 59 -7.30 -5.57 8.03
C LEU A 59 -8.74 -5.64 7.47
N ILE A 60 -8.92 -6.21 6.28
CA ILE A 60 -10.25 -6.38 5.68
C ILE A 60 -11.08 -7.39 6.48
N THR A 61 -10.46 -8.51 6.86
CA THR A 61 -11.11 -9.59 7.62
C THR A 61 -11.55 -9.16 9.02
N GLU A 62 -10.75 -8.34 9.69
CA GLU A 62 -11.04 -7.86 11.06
C GLU A 62 -11.98 -6.64 11.09
N SER A 63 -12.28 -6.04 9.94
CA SER A 63 -13.13 -4.85 9.85
C SER A 63 -14.60 -5.20 9.55
N PRO A 64 -15.54 -4.30 9.89
CA PRO A 64 -16.91 -4.39 9.37
C PRO A 64 -16.95 -4.42 7.83
N PRO A 65 -18.03 -4.90 7.22
CA PRO A 65 -18.16 -4.93 5.76
C PRO A 65 -18.18 -3.50 5.17
N HIS A 66 -17.37 -3.29 4.13
CA HIS A 66 -17.27 -1.99 3.44
C HIS A 66 -17.20 -2.15 1.93
N GLY A 67 -17.64 -1.12 1.21
CA GLY A 67 -17.56 -1.08 -0.24
C GLY A 67 -16.16 -0.76 -0.75
N TRP A 68 -15.91 -1.05 -2.03
CA TRP A 68 -14.61 -0.84 -2.68
C TRP A 68 -14.05 0.58 -2.52
N ARG A 69 -14.89 1.60 -2.69
CA ARG A 69 -14.45 3.00 -2.58
C ARG A 69 -13.99 3.34 -1.17
N ASP A 70 -14.65 2.81 -0.15
CA ASP A 70 -14.25 3.02 1.23
C ASP A 70 -12.89 2.37 1.47
N TRP A 71 -12.70 1.14 1.00
CA TRP A 71 -11.44 0.41 1.12
C TRP A 71 -10.25 1.04 0.39
N VAL A 72 -10.51 1.71 -0.74
CA VAL A 72 -9.48 2.44 -1.50
C VAL A 72 -8.97 3.67 -0.73
N THR A 73 -9.83 4.32 0.05
CA THR A 73 -9.53 5.64 0.64
C THR A 73 -9.19 5.56 2.12
N ARG A 74 -9.86 4.70 2.89
CA ARG A 74 -9.60 4.56 4.32
C ARG A 74 -8.25 3.92 4.57
N HIS A 75 -7.52 4.45 5.56
CA HIS A 75 -6.23 3.93 6.00
C HIS A 75 -5.24 3.66 4.85
N ALA A 76 -5.37 4.33 3.71
CA ALA A 76 -4.57 4.01 2.53
C ALA A 76 -3.05 4.20 2.76
N GLY A 77 -2.69 5.03 3.74
CA GLY A 77 -1.31 5.21 4.20
C GLY A 77 -0.68 3.92 4.76
N THR A 78 -1.45 3.07 5.45
CA THR A 78 -0.88 1.84 6.04
C THR A 78 -0.42 0.85 4.98
N THR A 79 -1.18 0.73 3.88
CA THR A 79 -0.77 -0.12 2.74
C THR A 79 0.45 0.46 2.03
N LEU A 80 0.53 1.79 1.89
CA LEU A 80 1.72 2.42 1.33
C LEU A 80 2.96 2.13 2.20
N ASP A 81 2.85 2.28 3.52
CA ASP A 81 3.95 2.01 4.45
C ASP A 81 4.42 0.55 4.38
N ALA A 82 3.48 -0.41 4.34
CA ALA A 82 3.80 -1.83 4.24
C ALA A 82 4.49 -2.18 2.90
N VAL A 83 3.98 -1.66 1.78
CA VAL A 83 4.59 -1.85 0.46
C VAL A 83 6.00 -1.25 0.42
N GLN A 84 6.18 -0.04 0.96
CA GLN A 84 7.50 0.60 1.01
C GLN A 84 8.47 -0.18 1.92
N ALA A 85 7.98 -0.75 3.02
CA ALA A 85 8.80 -1.61 3.88
C ALA A 85 9.22 -2.91 3.19
N GLY A 86 8.32 -3.57 2.47
CA GLY A 86 8.62 -4.76 1.67
C GLY A 86 9.69 -4.49 0.61
N LEU A 87 9.48 -3.43 -0.19
CA LEU A 87 10.44 -3.00 -1.22
C LEU A 87 11.80 -2.59 -0.63
N ALA A 88 11.82 -2.01 0.58
CA ALA A 88 13.07 -1.72 1.28
C ALA A 88 13.78 -3.00 1.76
N GLY A 89 13.03 -4.01 2.22
CA GLY A 89 13.54 -5.32 2.60
C GLY A 89 14.14 -6.09 1.41
N GLU A 90 13.56 -5.94 0.23
CA GLU A 90 14.08 -6.48 -1.03
C GLU A 90 15.25 -5.67 -1.62
N GLY A 91 15.58 -4.53 -1.02
CA GLY A 91 16.66 -3.64 -1.49
C GLY A 91 16.30 -2.77 -2.70
N ALA A 92 15.03 -2.72 -3.10
CA ALA A 92 14.55 -1.86 -4.18
C ALA A 92 14.38 -0.38 -3.74
N LEU A 93 14.16 -0.15 -2.44
CA LEU A 93 14.11 1.18 -1.83
C LEU A 93 15.20 1.37 -0.77
N ARG A 94 15.80 2.57 -0.75
CA ARG A 94 16.63 3.05 0.36
C ARG A 94 15.86 4.06 1.20
N VAL A 95 15.94 3.93 2.53
CA VAL A 95 15.39 4.91 3.46
C VAL A 95 16.28 6.15 3.47
N VAL A 96 15.73 7.29 3.10
CA VAL A 96 16.42 8.59 3.17
C VAL A 96 15.97 9.28 4.45
N SER A 97 16.53 8.88 5.60
CA SER A 97 16.17 9.54 6.86
C SER A 97 16.64 11.00 6.87
N ARG A 98 15.71 11.96 6.87
CA ARG A 98 16.02 13.34 7.25
C ARG A 98 16.05 13.43 8.77
N ARG A 99 17.25 13.32 9.33
CA ARG A 99 17.47 13.43 10.79
C ARG A 99 17.14 14.85 11.24
N TRP A 100 16.11 15.01 12.08
CA TRP A 100 15.88 16.25 12.81
C TRP A 100 15.49 15.99 14.26
N LEU A 101 15.83 16.96 15.11
CA LEU A 101 15.51 16.96 16.53
C LEU A 101 14.01 17.25 16.72
N GLY A 102 13.19 16.22 16.91
CA GLY A 102 12.00 16.33 17.76
C GLY A 102 10.60 16.17 17.14
N LEU A 103 10.42 16.15 15.82
CA LEU A 103 9.24 15.48 15.24
C LEU A 103 9.69 14.44 14.21
N LEU A 104 8.90 13.41 13.97
CA LEU A 104 9.21 12.37 12.99
C LEU A 104 8.55 12.79 11.67
N PRO A 105 9.29 13.08 10.59
CA PRO A 105 8.67 13.28 9.29
C PRO A 105 8.15 11.91 8.79
N PRO A 106 7.24 11.89 7.80
CA PRO A 106 6.97 10.65 7.06
C PRO A 106 8.30 10.09 6.53
N ARG A 107 8.43 8.76 6.53
CA ARG A 107 9.64 8.08 6.04
C ARG A 107 9.79 8.40 4.55
N ASP A 108 10.84 9.13 4.18
CA ASP A 108 11.17 9.37 2.78
C ASP A 108 11.93 8.14 2.24
N TYR A 109 11.42 7.53 1.18
CA TYR A 109 12.09 6.44 0.47
C TYR A 109 12.59 6.95 -0.89
N ALA A 110 13.79 6.55 -1.28
CA ALA A 110 14.31 6.76 -2.62
C ALA A 110 14.52 5.41 -3.30
N LEU A 111 14.33 5.35 -4.62
CA LEU A 111 14.71 4.19 -5.42
C LEU A 111 16.22 3.95 -5.28
N VAL A 112 16.61 2.68 -5.21
CA VAL A 112 18.01 2.31 -5.46
C VAL A 112 18.22 2.42 -6.97
N ASP A 113 19.17 3.25 -7.39
CA ASP A 113 19.49 3.40 -8.80
C ASP A 113 20.01 2.03 -9.31
N GLY A 114 19.32 1.46 -10.30
CA GLY A 114 19.74 0.21 -10.93
C GLY A 114 20.98 0.47 -11.79
N GLU A 115 22.02 -0.34 -11.58
CA GLU A 115 23.22 -0.40 -12.45
C GLU A 115 22.86 -0.82 -13.88
#